data_AF-A0A1V4ATG4-F1
#
_entry.id   AF-A0A1V4ATG4-F1
#
_cell.length_a   1.000
_cell.length_b   1.000
_cell.length_c   1.000
_cell.angle_alpha   90.00
_cell.angle_beta   90.00
_cell.angle_gamma   90.00
#
_symmetry.space_group_name_H-M   'P 1'
#
loop_
_entity.id
_entity.type
_entity.pdbx_description
1 polymer ?
#
loop_
_entity_poly.entity_id
_entity_poly.type
_entity_poly.pdbx_seq_one_letter_code
_entity_poly.pdbx_strand_id
1 'polypeptide(L)'
;MDKRFSKIVFISLCLLCCAMLCGCVLRSLTIDSQPSGAMVYLDDELIGETPVTTTFTYYGTRKITLEKVDAEGRLLYERKIIYEKIKPPFYQILPLDFFF
;
A
#
# COMPACT_ATOMS: atom_id res chain seq x y z
N MET A 1 -15.36 13.34 48.28
CA MET A 1 -14.99 12.97 46.89
C MET A 1 -14.34 11.60 46.91
N ASP A 2 -15.08 10.59 46.47
CA ASP A 2 -14.69 9.19 46.61
C ASP A 2 -13.51 8.84 45.70
N LYS A 3 -12.38 8.46 46.30
CA LYS A 3 -11.17 8.03 45.59
C LYS A 3 -11.43 6.86 44.62
N ARG A 4 -12.52 6.11 44.80
CA ARG A 4 -12.96 5.05 43.88
C ARG A 4 -13.59 5.59 42.59
N PHE A 5 -14.36 6.67 42.67
CA PHE A 5 -14.98 7.31 41.51
C PHE A 5 -13.93 7.94 40.58
N SER A 6 -12.95 8.64 41.17
CA SER A 6 -11.82 9.22 40.42
C SER A 6 -10.98 8.15 39.71
N LYS A 7 -10.77 6.98 40.34
CA LYS A 7 -10.05 5.85 39.71
C LYS A 7 -10.80 5.26 38.52
N ILE A 8 -12.13 5.11 38.61
CA ILE A 8 -12.94 4.57 37.51
C ILE A 8 -12.91 5.50 36.30
N VAL A 9 -13.03 6.81 36.52
CA VAL A 9 -12.94 7.82 35.46
C VAL A 9 -11.56 7.78 34.78
N PHE A 10 -10.49 7.64 35.56
CA PHE A 10 -9.13 7.56 35.03
C PHE A 10 -8.91 6.29 34.19
N ILE A 11 -9.44 5.14 34.63
CA ILE A 11 -9.35 3.87 33.90
C ILE A 11 -10.15 3.96 32.59
N SER A 12 -11.36 4.52 32.61
CA SER A 12 -12.16 4.69 31.38
C SER A 12 -11.49 5.63 30.38
N LEU A 13 -10.83 6.69 30.86
CA LEU A 13 -10.13 7.64 30.02
C LEU A 13 -8.87 7.01 29.39
N CYS A 14 -8.13 6.20 30.15
CA CYS A 14 -6.99 5.43 29.62
C CYS A 14 -7.42 4.40 28.56
N LEU A 15 -8.52 3.67 28.79
CA LEU A 15 -9.06 2.71 27.82
C LEU A 15 -9.51 3.41 26.53
N LEU A 16 -10.16 4.57 26.63
CA LEU A 16 -10.57 5.38 25.49
C LEU A 16 -9.36 5.93 24.71
N CYS A 17 -8.32 6.41 25.42
CA CYS A 17 -7.06 6.84 24.80
C CYS A 17 -6.33 5.70 24.10
N CYS A 18 -6.27 4.50 24.70
CA CYS A 18 -5.66 3.33 24.06
C CYS A 18 -6.40 2.91 22.78
N ALA A 19 -7.73 3.04 22.74
CA ALA A 19 -8.52 2.74 21.55
C ALA A 19 -8.27 3.73 20.40
N MET A 20 -7.83 4.95 20.69
CA MET A 20 -7.51 5.96 19.66
C MET A 20 -6.11 5.81 19.05
N LEU A 21 -5.29 4.87 19.53
CA LEU A 21 -3.94 4.61 19.03
C LEU A 21 -3.89 3.59 17.87
N CYS A 22 -5.00 3.33 17.18
CA CYS A 22 -5.01 2.47 15.99
C CYS A 22 -4.12 3.07 14.89
N GLY A 23 -2.89 2.58 14.77
CA GLY A 23 -1.92 3.01 13.76
C GLY A 23 -2.43 2.73 12.35
N CYS A 24 -2.67 3.78 11.57
CA CYS A 24 -2.98 3.65 10.15
C CYS A 24 -1.67 3.50 9.37
N VAL A 25 -1.40 2.29 8.85
CA VAL A 25 -0.21 2.04 8.02
C VAL A 25 -0.57 2.28 6.56
N LEU A 26 0.03 3.31 5.95
CA LEU A 26 -0.05 3.56 4.51
C LEU A 26 1.12 2.88 3.81
N ARG A 27 0.84 2.17 2.71
CA ARG A 27 1.85 1.59 1.83
C ARG A 27 1.60 2.07 0.41
N SER A 28 2.66 2.47 -0.27
CA SER A 28 2.60 2.98 -1.64
C SER A 28 3.56 2.23 -2.55
N LEU A 29 3.16 2.06 -3.80
CA LEU A 29 3.94 1.50 -4.89
C LEU A 29 4.03 2.56 -5.99
N THR A 30 5.26 2.92 -6.38
CA THR A 30 5.53 3.85 -7.48
C THR A 30 6.05 3.06 -8.66
N ILE A 31 5.45 3.25 -9.83
CA ILE A 31 5.83 2.58 -11.08
C ILE A 31 6.27 3.67 -12.06
N ASP A 32 7.50 3.55 -12.52
CA ASP A 32 8.12 4.46 -13.47
C ASP A 32 8.70 3.67 -14.66
N SER A 33 8.74 4.29 -15.83
CA SER A 33 9.25 3.66 -17.05
C SER A 33 9.98 4.63 -17.96
N GLN A 34 10.87 4.07 -18.78
CA GLN A 34 11.50 4.76 -19.89
C GLN A 34 11.09 4.07 -21.20
N PRO A 35 10.37 4.75 -22.13
CA PRO A 35 9.89 6.14 -22.04
C PRO A 35 8.75 6.34 -21.03
N SER A 36 8.53 7.59 -20.61
CA SER A 36 7.45 7.98 -19.70
C SER A 36 6.08 8.08 -20.41
N GLY A 37 5.01 8.20 -19.63
CA GLY A 37 3.61 8.23 -20.10
C GLY A 37 3.15 6.88 -20.69
N ALA A 38 3.65 5.75 -20.18
CA ALA A 38 3.10 4.43 -20.49
C ALA A 38 1.91 4.16 -19.57
N MET A 39 0.81 3.63 -20.13
CA MET A 39 -0.32 3.11 -19.38
C MET A 39 0.13 1.94 -18.51
N VAL A 40 -0.28 1.96 -17.25
CA VAL A 40 0.10 0.99 -16.23
C VAL A 40 -1.12 0.24 -15.77
N TYR A 41 -1.07 -1.08 -15.87
CA TYR A 41 -2.06 -1.97 -15.28
C TYR A 41 -1.43 -2.75 -14.14
N LEU A 42 -2.07 -2.72 -12.97
CA LEU A 42 -1.70 -3.49 -11.80
C LEU A 42 -2.76 -4.56 -11.58
N ASP A 43 -2.36 -5.84 -11.68
CA ASP A 43 -3.27 -7.00 -11.67
C ASP A 43 -4.46 -6.85 -12.62
N ASP A 44 -4.17 -6.45 -13.86
CA ASP A 44 -5.14 -6.25 -14.94
C ASP A 44 -6.11 -5.06 -14.76
N GLU A 45 -5.93 -4.26 -13.70
CA GLU A 45 -6.65 -3.00 -13.48
C GLU A 45 -5.79 -1.79 -13.92
N LEU A 46 -6.36 -0.90 -14.73
CA LEU A 46 -5.69 0.33 -15.14
C LEU A 46 -5.58 1.29 -13.96
N ILE A 47 -4.34 1.66 -13.59
CA ILE A 47 -4.08 2.59 -12.48
C ILE A 47 -3.64 4.00 -12.92
N GLY A 48 -3.24 4.17 -14.18
CA GLY A 48 -2.82 5.47 -14.73
C GLY A 48 -1.62 5.37 -15.66
N GLU A 49 -0.92 6.49 -15.86
CA GLU A 49 0.28 6.57 -16.71
C GLU A 49 1.56 6.80 -15.90
N THR A 50 2.68 6.22 -16.33
CA THR A 50 3.98 6.40 -15.66
C THR A 50 4.48 7.86 -15.72
N PRO A 51 5.05 8.41 -14.64
CA PRO A 51 5.15 7.81 -13.31
C PRO A 51 3.81 7.85 -12.55
N VAL A 52 3.39 6.71 -12.01
CA VAL A 52 2.16 6.58 -11.22
C VAL A 52 2.46 6.02 -9.84
N THR A 53 1.75 6.52 -8.82
CA THR A 53 1.82 5.98 -7.46
C THR A 53 0.45 5.52 -7.01
N THR A 54 0.36 4.30 -6.49
CA THR A 54 -0.87 3.71 -5.95
C THR A 54 -0.63 3.11 -4.57
N THR A 55 -1.70 2.91 -3.79
CA THR A 55 -1.62 2.26 -2.49
C THR A 55 -1.86 0.76 -2.61
N PHE A 56 -1.32 -0.02 -1.67
CA PHE A 56 -1.57 -1.46 -1.62
C PHE A 56 -1.72 -1.96 -0.19
N THR A 57 -2.50 -3.01 0.00
CA THR A 57 -2.77 -3.60 1.32
C THR A 57 -1.87 -4.80 1.61
N TYR A 58 -1.65 -5.67 0.62
CA TYR A 58 -0.98 -6.96 0.80
C TYR A 58 0.33 -7.04 0.02
N TYR A 59 1.35 -7.58 0.69
CA TYR A 59 2.61 -8.01 0.06
C TYR A 59 2.38 -9.27 -0.78
N GLY A 60 3.28 -9.52 -1.72
CA GLY A 60 3.16 -10.65 -2.64
C GLY A 60 3.65 -10.30 -4.03
N THR A 61 3.41 -11.22 -4.96
CA THR A 61 3.71 -11.01 -6.38
C THR A 61 2.55 -10.26 -7.03
N ARG A 62 2.85 -9.14 -7.69
CA ARG A 62 1.87 -8.34 -8.44
C ARG A 62 2.22 -8.39 -9.93
N LYS A 63 1.19 -8.49 -10.76
CA LYS A 63 1.33 -8.42 -12.21
C LYS A 63 1.31 -6.96 -12.63
N ILE A 64 2.39 -6.48 -13.23
CA ILE A 64 2.50 -5.11 -13.76
C ILE A 64 2.58 -5.22 -15.28
N THR A 65 1.64 -4.58 -15.96
CA THR A 65 1.64 -4.48 -17.43
C THR A 65 1.84 -3.03 -17.83
N LEU A 66 2.80 -2.79 -18.73
CA LEU A 66 3.09 -1.48 -19.31
C LEU A 66 2.73 -1.47 -20.79
N GLU A 67 1.97 -0.45 -21.21
CA GLU A 67 1.58 -0.22 -22.59
C GLU A 67 1.81 1.25 -22.96
N LYS A 68 2.65 1.52 -23.97
CA LYS A 68 2.83 2.88 -24.48
C LYS A 68 2.13 3.00 -25.82
N VAL A 69 1.15 3.90 -25.90
CA VAL A 69 0.34 4.13 -27.10
C VAL A 69 0.60 5.50 -27.73
N ASP A 70 0.34 5.64 -29.03
CA ASP A 70 0.30 6.91 -29.75
C ASP A 70 -1.07 7.62 -29.59
N ALA A 71 -1.22 8.78 -30.23
CA ALA A 71 -2.46 9.55 -30.20
C ALA A 71 -3.62 8.83 -30.91
N GLU A 72 -3.31 7.90 -31.80
CA GLU A 72 -4.26 7.06 -32.52
C GLU A 72 -4.59 5.74 -31.78
N GLY A 73 -3.97 5.49 -30.61
CA GLY A 73 -4.20 4.31 -29.78
C GLY A 73 -3.40 3.06 -30.19
N ARG A 74 -2.39 3.18 -31.05
CA ARG A 74 -1.51 2.08 -31.46
C ARG A 74 -0.34 1.93 -30.50
N LEU A 75 0.07 0.69 -30.25
CA LEU A 75 1.24 0.39 -29.42
C LEU A 75 2.52 0.90 -30.10
N LEU A 76 3.22 1.81 -29.42
CA LEU A 76 4.53 2.33 -29.83
C LEU A 76 5.66 1.33 -29.52
N TYR A 77 5.47 0.49 -28.50
CA TYR A 77 6.44 -0.49 -28.03
C TYR A 77 5.73 -1.82 -27.70
N GLU A 78 6.51 -2.89 -27.61
CA GLU A 78 6.00 -4.18 -27.14
C GLU A 78 5.48 -4.06 -25.71
N ARG A 79 4.30 -4.63 -25.46
CA ARG A 79 3.71 -4.71 -24.12
C ARG A 79 4.67 -5.43 -23.20
N LYS A 80 5.03 -4.80 -22.07
CA LYS A 80 5.89 -5.41 -21.07
C LYS A 80 5.04 -5.93 -19.91
N ILE A 81 5.07 -7.24 -19.68
CA ILE A 81 4.38 -7.89 -18.55
C ILE A 81 5.44 -8.38 -17.57
N ILE A 82 5.36 -7.94 -16.32
CA ILE A 82 6.33 -8.23 -15.27
C ILE A 82 5.57 -8.74 -14.05
N TYR A 83 6.10 -9.78 -13.40
CA TYR A 83 5.61 -10.28 -12.12
C TYR A 83 6.59 -9.85 -11.04
N GLU A 84 6.28 -8.76 -10.34
CA GLU A 84 7.17 -8.17 -9.34
C GLU A 84 6.79 -8.65 -7.94
N LYS A 85 7.78 -9.12 -7.16
CA LYS A 85 7.56 -9.63 -5.80
C LYS A 85 7.80 -8.53 -4.77
N ILE A 86 6.73 -7.91 -4.30
CA ILE A 86 6.75 -6.94 -3.20
C ILE A 86 6.96 -7.68 -1.89
N LYS A 87 8.15 -7.57 -1.30
CA LYS A 87 8.49 -8.25 -0.04
C LYS A 87 7.96 -7.48 1.17
N PRO A 88 7.41 -8.17 2.17
CA PRO A 88 7.11 -7.54 3.45
C PRO A 88 8.40 -7.06 4.12
N PRO A 89 8.34 -6.00 4.93
CA PRO A 89 9.43 -5.64 5.81
C PRO A 89 9.68 -6.78 6.81
N PHE A 90 10.92 -6.90 7.27
CA PHE A 90 11.34 -8.04 8.10
C PHE A 90 10.52 -8.21 9.38
N TYR A 91 10.01 -7.11 9.96
CA TYR A 91 9.20 -7.13 11.18
C TYR A 91 7.77 -7.64 10.97
N GLN A 92 7.31 -7.84 9.73
CA GLN A 92 6.01 -8.44 9.41
C GLN A 92 6.10 -9.92 9.06
N ILE A 93 7.25 -10.55 9.30
CA ILE A 93 7.47 -11.97 9.03
C ILE A 93 7.26 -12.75 10.33
N LEU A 94 6.41 -13.79 10.30
CA LEU A 94 6.21 -14.73 11.40
C LEU A 94 7.55 -15.29 11.92
N PRO A 95 7.81 -15.32 13.25
CA PRO A 95 6.99 -14.84 14.39
C PRO A 95 7.29 -13.41 14.86
N LEU A 96 8.13 -12.66 14.14
CA LEU A 96 8.53 -11.29 14.53
C LEU A 96 7.34 -10.32 14.49
N ASP A 97 6.33 -10.61 13.68
CA ASP A 97 5.07 -9.87 13.56
C ASP A 97 4.25 -9.79 14.86
N PHE A 98 4.46 -10.70 15.83
CA PHE A 98 3.79 -10.63 17.13
C PHE A 98 4.36 -9.58 18.08
N PHE A 99 5.56 -9.07 17.79
CA PHE A 99 6.29 -8.18 18.70
C PHE A 99 6.36 -6.72 18.21
N PHE A 100 5.99 -6.45 16.95
CA PHE A 100 6.13 -5.16 16.29
C PHE A 100 4.85 -4.68 15.59
#